data_AF-A0A383CBB9-F1
#
_entry.id   AF-A0A383CBB9-F1
#
_cell.length_a   1.000
_cell.length_b   1.000
_cell.length_c   1.000
_cell.angle_alpha   90.00
_cell.angle_beta   90.00
_cell.angle_gamma   90.00
#
_symmetry.space_group_name_H-M   'P 1'
#
loop_
_entity.id
_entity.type
_entity.pdbx_description
1 polymer ?
#
loop_
_entity_poly.entity_id
_entity_poly.type
_entity_poly.pdbx_seq_one_letter_code
_entity_poly.pdbx_strand_id
1 'polypeptide(L)'
;PDDEFDIHDYPRKGYIRYKKMHEENPCIVARAEFELSEGEVAEIEANFGAGVLSSNKVVVGKNYKNERHWQVELSESSAIEARSDNGTTNFASVPSSFQNGSNSLPQESSKVDSLVASKIAEDFLEKWLPKFVYFDNYSLMRGKISINELKKRTEEVGTLDDSDRTFMSLLTLSGVSLEDLEEDLSYEDIKVELESASITITDEIFEYWQQNRQLKVEFDLSQADSNNPAEGKILHVRIEN
;
A
#
# COMPACT_ATOMS: atom_id res chain seq x y z
N PRO A 1 5.69 10.10 -17.88
CA PRO A 1 6.63 10.92 -17.10
C PRO A 1 7.62 9.98 -16.41
N ASP A 2 8.79 9.83 -17.02
CA ASP A 2 9.87 8.99 -16.49
C ASP A 2 10.49 9.69 -15.28
N ASP A 3 9.90 9.47 -14.10
CA ASP A 3 10.58 9.69 -12.83
C ASP A 3 11.58 8.54 -12.65
N GLU A 4 12.72 8.67 -13.32
CA GLU A 4 13.85 7.76 -13.15
C GLU A 4 14.60 8.12 -11.86
N PHE A 5 14.96 7.10 -11.08
CA PHE A 5 15.65 7.29 -9.81
C PHE A 5 17.02 7.96 -9.99
N ASP A 6 17.22 9.11 -9.34
CA ASP A 6 18.56 9.72 -9.19
C ASP A 6 19.27 9.11 -7.99
N ILE A 7 20.50 8.63 -8.20
CA ILE A 7 21.35 8.12 -7.13
C ILE A 7 21.58 9.15 -6.00
N HIS A 8 21.45 10.44 -6.28
CA HIS A 8 21.53 11.50 -5.28
C HIS A 8 20.40 11.44 -4.24
N ASP A 9 19.27 10.79 -4.55
CA ASP A 9 18.15 10.54 -3.65
C ASP A 9 18.39 9.36 -2.71
N TYR A 10 19.43 8.54 -2.97
CA TYR A 10 19.80 7.47 -2.06
C TYR A 10 20.22 8.02 -0.68
N PRO A 11 19.80 7.39 0.43
CA PRO A 11 20.17 7.82 1.77
C PRO A 11 21.68 8.05 1.93
N ARG A 12 22.05 9.20 2.52
CA ARG A 12 23.47 9.57 2.72
C ARG A 12 24.26 8.47 3.43
N LYS A 13 23.61 7.78 4.37
CA LYS A 13 24.14 6.59 5.03
C LYS A 13 24.20 5.42 4.04
N GLY A 14 25.41 5.06 3.61
CA GLY A 14 25.65 3.95 2.69
C GLY A 14 25.79 4.34 1.23
N TYR A 15 25.60 5.61 0.88
CA TYR A 15 25.71 6.13 -0.50
C TYR A 15 27.00 5.69 -1.22
N ILE A 16 28.18 5.83 -0.61
CA ILE A 16 29.47 5.45 -1.24
C ILE A 16 29.51 3.96 -1.59
N ARG A 17 28.90 3.11 -0.76
CA ARG A 17 28.82 1.66 -1.02
C ARG A 17 27.84 1.39 -2.15
N TYR A 18 26.65 1.98 -2.07
CA TYR A 18 25.61 1.80 -3.08
C TYR A 18 26.04 2.30 -4.46
N LYS A 19 26.71 3.45 -4.54
CA LYS A 19 27.30 4.01 -5.77
C LYS A 19 28.24 3.06 -6.52
N LYS A 20 28.84 2.08 -5.84
CA LYS A 20 29.71 1.10 -6.48
C LYS A 20 28.97 -0.12 -7.02
N MET A 21 27.74 -0.39 -6.55
CA MET A 21 27.01 -1.62 -6.83
C MET A 21 25.64 -1.41 -7.48
N HIS A 22 25.07 -0.21 -7.47
CA HIS A 22 23.70 0.05 -7.91
C HIS A 22 23.41 -0.34 -9.37
N GLU A 23 24.43 -0.35 -10.22
CA GLU A 23 24.28 -0.78 -11.62
C GLU A 23 24.07 -2.28 -11.75
N GLU A 24 24.84 -3.07 -11.01
CA GLU A 24 24.85 -4.54 -11.09
C GLU A 24 23.87 -5.18 -10.09
N ASN A 25 23.70 -4.55 -8.93
CA ASN A 25 22.91 -5.04 -7.80
C ASN A 25 22.11 -3.87 -7.18
N PRO A 26 21.06 -3.38 -7.87
CA PRO A 26 20.18 -2.35 -7.34
C PRO A 26 19.46 -2.85 -6.08
N CYS A 27 19.37 -1.99 -5.07
CA CYS A 27 18.71 -2.35 -3.81
C CYS A 27 17.19 -2.36 -3.96
N ILE A 28 16.53 -3.27 -3.22
CA ILE A 28 15.07 -3.32 -3.11
C ILE A 28 14.61 -2.13 -2.24
N VAL A 29 13.66 -1.35 -2.74
CA VAL A 29 13.11 -0.16 -2.07
C VAL A 29 11.80 -0.43 -1.37
N ALA A 30 10.97 -1.26 -1.98
CA ALA A 30 9.67 -1.62 -1.49
C ALA A 30 9.55 -3.14 -1.51
N ARG A 31 9.02 -3.71 -0.44
CA ARG A 31 8.78 -5.14 -0.28
C ARG A 31 7.43 -5.34 0.37
N ALA A 32 6.63 -6.23 -0.17
CA ALA A 32 5.37 -6.68 0.41
C ALA A 32 5.33 -8.21 0.46
N GLU A 33 4.74 -8.74 1.52
CA GLU A 33 4.44 -10.16 1.68
C GLU A 33 2.92 -10.33 1.52
N PHE A 34 2.53 -11.30 0.71
CA PHE A 34 1.14 -11.69 0.50
C PHE A 34 0.97 -13.15 0.88
N GLU A 35 -0.19 -13.47 1.42
CA GLU A 35 -0.61 -14.84 1.67
C GLU A 35 -1.65 -15.22 0.61
N LEU A 36 -1.37 -16.28 -0.14
CA LEU A 36 -2.26 -16.80 -1.16
C LEU A 36 -3.45 -17.49 -0.49
N SER A 37 -4.64 -17.24 -1.02
CA SER A 37 -5.86 -17.93 -0.65
C SER A 37 -5.84 -19.39 -1.11
N GLU A 38 -6.68 -20.23 -0.49
CA GLU A 38 -6.79 -21.64 -0.87
C GLU A 38 -7.15 -21.85 -2.36
N GLY A 39 -7.96 -20.94 -2.93
CA GLY A 39 -8.33 -20.98 -4.35
C GLY A 39 -7.16 -20.65 -5.28
N GLU A 40 -6.35 -19.66 -4.92
CA GLU A 40 -5.15 -19.27 -5.67
C GLU A 40 -4.08 -20.37 -5.63
N VAL A 41 -3.88 -21.00 -4.47
CA VAL A 41 -2.97 -22.16 -4.33
C VAL A 41 -3.44 -23.31 -5.21
N ALA A 42 -4.73 -23.66 -5.17
CA ALA A 42 -5.28 -24.73 -5.99
C ALA A 42 -5.14 -24.46 -7.51
N GLU A 43 -5.25 -23.20 -7.94
CA GLU A 43 -5.05 -22.82 -9.34
C GLU A 43 -3.59 -22.99 -9.79
N ILE A 44 -2.63 -22.65 -8.92
CA ILE A 44 -1.20 -22.88 -9.18
C ILE A 44 -0.92 -24.39 -9.22
N GLU A 45 -1.40 -25.16 -8.24
CA GLU A 45 -1.19 -26.60 -8.16
C GLU A 45 -1.82 -27.36 -9.34
N ALA A 46 -2.94 -26.89 -9.88
CA ALA A 46 -3.55 -27.47 -11.07
C ALA A 46 -2.67 -27.36 -12.33
N ASN A 47 -1.78 -26.36 -12.39
CA ASN A 47 -0.90 -26.11 -13.53
C ASN A 47 0.52 -26.67 -13.33
N PHE A 48 1.02 -26.71 -12.09
CA PHE A 48 2.41 -27.08 -11.80
C PHE A 48 2.56 -28.34 -10.92
N GLY A 49 1.47 -28.94 -10.45
CA GLY A 49 1.46 -30.12 -9.60
C GLY A 49 1.10 -29.82 -8.15
N ALA A 50 0.45 -30.78 -7.49
CA ALA A 50 0.06 -30.67 -6.09
C ALA A 50 1.28 -30.57 -5.17
N GLY A 51 1.27 -29.64 -4.21
CA GLY A 51 2.37 -29.42 -3.27
C GLY A 51 3.61 -28.77 -3.88
N VAL A 52 3.48 -28.07 -5.02
CA VAL A 52 4.58 -27.32 -5.66
C VAL A 52 5.09 -26.18 -4.79
N LEU A 53 4.20 -25.54 -4.01
CA LEU A 53 4.55 -24.50 -3.07
C LEU A 53 4.87 -25.10 -1.70
N SER A 54 6.01 -24.73 -1.11
CA SER A 54 6.34 -25.11 0.28
C SER A 54 5.70 -24.19 1.31
N SER A 55 5.30 -22.98 0.89
CA SER A 55 4.59 -21.98 1.69
C SER A 55 3.55 -21.27 0.83
N ASN A 56 2.41 -20.90 1.41
CA ASN A 56 1.40 -20.07 0.77
C ASN A 56 1.78 -18.58 0.75
N LYS A 57 2.93 -18.22 1.31
CA LYS A 57 3.43 -16.85 1.33
C LYS A 57 4.30 -16.56 0.13
N VAL A 58 4.03 -15.45 -0.53
CA VAL A 58 4.81 -14.93 -1.64
C VAL A 58 5.26 -13.51 -1.34
N VAL A 59 6.45 -13.16 -1.80
CA VAL A 59 7.01 -11.83 -1.57
C VAL A 59 7.26 -11.16 -2.91
N VAL A 60 6.77 -9.93 -3.06
CA VAL A 60 7.09 -9.06 -4.18
C VAL A 60 7.98 -7.92 -3.71
N GLY A 61 9.02 -7.65 -4.48
CA GLY A 61 9.92 -6.53 -4.28
C GLY A 61 10.02 -5.67 -5.52
N LYS A 62 10.26 -4.37 -5.34
CA LYS A 62 10.66 -3.46 -6.41
C LYS A 62 11.98 -2.80 -6.05
N ASN A 63 12.90 -2.69 -7.00
CA ASN A 63 14.20 -2.06 -6.78
C ASN A 63 14.25 -0.62 -7.31
N TYR A 64 15.37 0.07 -7.04
CA TYR A 64 15.61 1.44 -7.51
C TYR A 64 15.67 1.56 -9.05
N LYS A 65 15.86 0.47 -9.80
CA LYS A 65 15.75 0.43 -11.27
C LYS A 65 14.32 0.17 -11.76
N ASN A 66 13.34 0.25 -10.86
CA ASN A 66 11.93 0.00 -11.14
C ASN A 66 11.61 -1.44 -11.58
N GLU A 67 12.54 -2.38 -11.38
CA GLU A 67 12.36 -3.79 -11.71
C GLU A 67 11.66 -4.51 -10.56
N ARG A 68 10.71 -5.38 -10.91
CA ARG A 68 9.94 -6.19 -9.96
C ARG A 68 10.53 -7.59 -9.87
N HIS A 69 10.61 -8.10 -8.65
CA HIS A 69 11.14 -9.44 -8.35
C HIS A 69 10.19 -10.18 -7.42
N TRP A 70 9.94 -11.45 -7.71
CA TRP A 70 9.14 -12.34 -6.88
C TRP A 70 10.03 -13.34 -6.15
N GLN A 71 9.69 -13.63 -4.90
CA GLN A 71 10.25 -14.74 -4.14
C GLN A 71 9.10 -15.69 -3.81
N VAL A 72 9.22 -16.91 -4.32
CA VAL A 72 8.25 -17.99 -4.15
C VAL A 72 9.01 -19.17 -3.55
N GLU A 73 8.52 -19.69 -2.43
CA GLU A 73 9.11 -20.86 -1.80
C GLU A 73 8.52 -22.13 -2.44
N LEU A 74 9.38 -22.88 -3.14
CA LEU A 74 8.99 -24.13 -3.81
C LEU A 74 9.34 -25.34 -2.96
N SER A 75 8.58 -26.41 -3.13
CA SER A 75 8.86 -27.72 -2.54
C SER A 75 9.89 -28.46 -3.38
N GLU A 76 10.89 -29.08 -2.74
CA GLU A 76 11.90 -29.90 -3.44
C GLU A 76 11.27 -31.11 -4.18
N SER A 77 10.02 -31.45 -3.85
CA SER A 77 9.27 -32.59 -4.39
C SER A 77 8.83 -32.41 -5.85
N SER A 78 8.56 -31.17 -6.28
CA SER A 78 8.01 -30.86 -7.62
C SER A 78 9.07 -30.83 -8.73
N ALA A 79 10.37 -30.83 -8.39
CA ALA A 79 11.46 -30.87 -9.38
C ALA A 79 11.53 -32.20 -10.16
N ILE A 80 10.81 -33.24 -9.71
CA ILE A 80 10.86 -34.59 -10.29
C ILE A 80 9.75 -34.80 -11.33
N GLU A 81 8.60 -34.14 -11.21
CA GLU A 81 7.43 -34.40 -12.08
C GLU A 81 7.46 -33.63 -13.41
N ALA A 82 8.18 -32.51 -13.49
CA ALA A 82 8.41 -31.79 -14.75
C ALA A 82 9.27 -32.55 -15.79
N ARG A 83 9.71 -33.78 -15.45
CA ARG A 83 10.62 -34.60 -16.26
C ARG A 83 9.92 -35.77 -16.98
N SER A 84 8.59 -35.84 -16.96
CA SER A 84 7.82 -36.89 -17.64
C SER A 84 6.94 -36.35 -18.77
N ASP A 85 7.52 -35.63 -19.73
CA ASP A 85 7.00 -35.65 -21.10
C ASP A 85 8.05 -35.16 -22.11
N ASN A 86 8.82 -36.12 -22.65
CA ASN A 86 9.13 -36.23 -24.08
C ASN A 86 10.21 -37.30 -24.33
N GLY A 87 9.83 -38.39 -25.02
CA GLY A 87 10.70 -39.05 -25.99
C GLY A 87 11.40 -40.34 -25.57
N THR A 88 10.66 -41.44 -25.63
CA THR A 88 11.08 -42.80 -26.01
C THR A 88 12.50 -42.94 -26.58
N THR A 89 13.39 -43.67 -25.89
CA THR A 89 14.23 -44.71 -26.51
C THR A 89 14.59 -45.81 -25.49
N ASN A 90 14.17 -47.03 -25.81
CA ASN A 90 14.60 -48.26 -25.16
C ASN A 90 16.11 -48.46 -25.32
N PHE A 91 16.86 -48.70 -24.24
CA PHE A 91 18.01 -49.61 -24.27
C PHE A 91 18.21 -50.29 -22.90
N ALA A 92 17.93 -51.60 -22.91
CA ALA A 92 18.58 -52.71 -22.22
C ALA A 92 19.09 -52.58 -20.77
N SER A 93 18.56 -53.47 -19.93
CA SER A 93 19.17 -54.03 -18.72
C SER A 93 20.64 -54.44 -18.92
N VAL A 94 21.55 -54.17 -17.96
CA VAL A 94 22.29 -55.11 -17.05
C VAL A 94 23.06 -54.26 -15.97
N PRO A 95 23.78 -54.83 -14.96
CA PRO A 95 23.35 -54.91 -13.56
C PRO A 95 24.20 -54.08 -12.57
N SER A 96 23.76 -54.10 -11.30
CA SER A 96 24.42 -53.54 -10.13
C SER A 96 25.75 -54.22 -9.80
N SER A 97 26.90 -53.58 -10.05
CA SER A 97 28.11 -53.66 -9.21
C SER A 97 29.23 -52.74 -9.70
N PHE A 98 29.80 -51.96 -8.76
CA PHE A 98 30.89 -50.97 -8.92
C PHE A 98 30.45 -49.72 -9.72
N GLN A 99 30.33 -48.53 -9.14
CA GLN A 99 31.43 -47.76 -8.56
C GLN A 99 30.95 -46.87 -7.40
N ASN A 100 31.65 -46.97 -6.27
CA ASN A 100 31.74 -45.90 -5.28
C ASN A 100 32.41 -44.68 -5.90
N GLY A 101 31.87 -43.49 -5.63
CA GLY A 101 32.60 -42.22 -5.69
C GLY A 101 32.30 -41.33 -6.89
N SER A 102 31.27 -40.49 -6.77
CA SER A 102 31.22 -39.20 -7.50
C SER A 102 30.24 -38.23 -6.84
N ASN A 103 30.79 -37.24 -6.13
CA ASN A 103 30.14 -35.96 -5.90
C ASN A 103 29.83 -35.31 -7.26
N SER A 104 28.55 -35.15 -7.59
CA SER A 104 28.02 -34.30 -8.68
C SER A 104 26.48 -34.47 -8.69
N LEU A 105 25.57 -33.50 -8.59
CA LEU A 105 25.58 -32.04 -8.67
C LEU A 105 24.37 -31.51 -7.85
N PRO A 106 24.49 -30.41 -7.07
CA PRO A 106 23.32 -29.64 -6.62
C PRO A 106 22.89 -28.53 -7.60
N GLN A 107 23.52 -28.40 -8.78
CA GLN A 107 23.39 -27.19 -9.62
C GLN A 107 22.24 -27.20 -10.65
N GLU A 108 21.58 -28.34 -10.89
CA GLU A 108 20.44 -28.39 -11.83
C GLU A 108 19.10 -28.10 -11.15
N SER A 109 18.88 -28.55 -9.91
CA SER A 109 17.61 -28.29 -9.19
C SER A 109 17.35 -26.81 -9.02
N SER A 110 18.35 -26.04 -8.58
CA SER A 110 18.21 -24.60 -8.33
C SER A 110 17.82 -23.79 -9.57
N LYS A 111 18.20 -24.24 -10.78
CA LYS A 111 17.81 -23.58 -12.03
C LYS A 111 16.37 -23.90 -12.40
N VAL A 112 15.96 -25.16 -12.24
CA VAL A 112 14.59 -25.58 -12.52
C VAL A 112 13.62 -24.90 -11.54
N ASP A 113 13.96 -24.84 -10.26
CA ASP A 113 13.17 -24.16 -9.23
C ASP A 113 13.02 -22.67 -9.55
N SER A 114 14.10 -22.02 -9.99
CA SER A 114 14.07 -20.63 -10.43
C SER A 114 13.18 -20.40 -11.67
N LEU A 115 13.13 -21.35 -12.61
CA LEU A 115 12.28 -21.26 -13.80
C LEU A 115 10.80 -21.47 -13.45
N VAL A 116 10.48 -22.44 -12.59
CA VAL A 116 9.11 -22.68 -12.12
C VAL A 116 8.59 -21.49 -11.33
N ALA A 117 9.39 -20.95 -10.40
CA ALA A 117 9.01 -19.75 -9.64
C ALA A 117 8.76 -18.55 -10.57
N SER A 118 9.59 -18.37 -11.60
CA SER A 118 9.40 -17.29 -12.58
C SER A 118 8.12 -17.48 -13.39
N LYS A 119 7.78 -18.72 -13.77
CA LYS A 119 6.55 -19.03 -14.49
C LYS A 119 5.29 -18.82 -13.64
N ILE A 120 5.31 -19.25 -12.38
CA ILE A 120 4.22 -18.98 -11.43
C ILE A 120 4.01 -17.47 -11.27
N ALA A 121 5.10 -16.70 -11.18
CA ALA A 121 5.01 -15.25 -11.09
C ALA A 121 4.36 -14.61 -12.33
N GLU A 122 4.84 -14.94 -13.52
CA GLU A 122 4.32 -14.40 -14.80
C GLU A 122 2.85 -14.80 -15.06
N ASP A 123 2.52 -16.07 -14.81
CA ASP A 123 1.23 -16.63 -15.21
C ASP A 123 0.11 -16.30 -14.20
N PHE A 124 0.45 -16.08 -12.93
CA PHE A 124 -0.52 -15.88 -11.85
C PHE A 124 -0.25 -14.61 -11.04
N LEU A 125 0.89 -14.52 -10.35
CA LEU A 125 1.11 -13.51 -9.32
C LEU A 125 1.11 -12.08 -9.86
N GLU A 126 1.62 -11.86 -11.08
CA GLU A 126 1.58 -10.55 -11.74
C GLU A 126 0.14 -10.07 -12.02
N LYS A 127 -0.79 -11.00 -12.26
CA LYS A 127 -2.19 -10.70 -12.54
C LYS A 127 -2.99 -10.45 -11.26
N TRP A 128 -2.63 -11.12 -10.17
CA TRP A 128 -3.29 -10.99 -8.87
C TRP A 128 -2.74 -9.83 -8.04
N LEU A 129 -1.57 -9.31 -8.38
CA LEU A 129 -0.97 -8.21 -7.64
C LEU A 129 -1.91 -6.99 -7.57
N PRO A 130 -2.31 -6.55 -6.36
CA PRO A 130 -3.17 -5.39 -6.22
C PRO A 130 -2.53 -4.13 -6.79
N LYS A 131 -3.37 -3.18 -7.22
CA LYS A 131 -2.90 -1.86 -7.62
C LYS A 131 -2.73 -0.99 -6.38
N PHE A 132 -1.55 -0.37 -6.27
CA PHE A 132 -1.26 0.59 -5.22
C PHE A 132 -1.46 2.00 -5.74
N VAL A 133 -2.11 2.84 -4.94
CA VAL A 133 -2.18 4.27 -5.18
C VAL A 133 -1.16 4.93 -4.25
N TYR A 134 -0.28 5.74 -4.84
CA TYR A 134 0.69 6.54 -4.08
C TYR A 134 0.16 7.97 -3.98
N PHE A 135 0.15 8.51 -2.77
CA PHE A 135 -0.19 9.89 -2.48
C PHE A 135 1.07 10.59 -1.98
N ASP A 136 1.63 11.49 -2.79
CA ASP A 136 2.84 12.26 -2.46
C ASP A 136 2.51 13.52 -1.65
N ASN A 137 1.37 14.13 -1.95
CA ASN A 137 0.87 15.34 -1.32
C ASN A 137 -0.45 15.04 -0.63
N TYR A 138 -0.50 15.36 0.66
CA TYR A 138 -1.73 15.39 1.44
C TYR A 138 -1.94 16.82 1.94
N SER A 139 -3.14 17.35 1.71
CA SER A 139 -3.53 18.61 2.32
C SER A 139 -3.87 18.35 3.78
N LEU A 140 -3.08 18.91 4.68
CA LEU A 140 -3.39 18.86 6.11
C LEU A 140 -4.46 19.89 6.43
N MET A 141 -5.54 19.46 7.07
CA MET A 141 -6.53 20.35 7.63
C MET A 141 -6.11 20.83 9.02
N ARG A 142 -6.33 22.11 9.31
CA ARG A 142 -6.19 22.67 10.65
C ARG A 142 -7.25 22.10 11.59
N GLY A 143 -6.83 21.60 12.75
CA GLY A 143 -7.76 21.17 13.80
C GLY A 143 -8.46 22.31 14.55
N LYS A 144 -8.11 23.57 14.27
CA LYS A 144 -8.76 24.77 14.83
C LYS A 144 -8.91 25.82 13.74
N ILE A 145 -10.12 26.29 13.52
CA ILE A 145 -10.45 27.20 12.43
C ILE A 145 -11.32 28.32 12.98
N SER A 146 -10.90 29.57 12.78
CA SER A 146 -11.75 30.73 13.03
C SER A 146 -12.70 30.91 11.84
N ILE A 147 -14.00 30.85 12.11
CA ILE A 147 -15.05 31.01 11.09
C ILE A 147 -14.94 32.39 10.43
N ASN A 148 -14.71 33.42 11.24
CA ASN A 148 -14.60 34.81 10.76
C ASN A 148 -13.37 35.03 9.86
N GLU A 149 -12.22 34.47 10.24
CA GLU A 149 -11.01 34.59 9.41
C GLU A 149 -11.11 33.79 8.12
N LEU A 150 -11.69 32.59 8.19
CA LEU A 150 -11.93 31.77 7.00
C LEU A 150 -12.84 32.50 6.02
N LYS A 151 -13.93 33.13 6.50
CA LYS A 151 -14.84 33.92 5.67
C LYS A 151 -14.13 35.08 4.99
N LYS A 152 -13.33 35.86 5.73
CA LYS A 152 -12.50 36.94 5.14
C LYS A 152 -11.61 36.41 4.02
N ARG A 153 -10.99 35.24 4.20
CA ARG A 153 -10.17 34.59 3.17
C ARG A 153 -10.99 34.07 1.99
N THR A 154 -12.23 33.63 2.22
CA THR A 154 -13.14 33.20 1.16
C THR A 154 -13.59 34.39 0.29
N GLU A 155 -13.80 35.57 0.89
CA GLU A 155 -14.17 36.80 0.18
C GLU A 155 -12.99 37.40 -0.62
N GLU A 156 -11.76 37.20 -0.16
CA GLU A 156 -10.54 37.69 -0.82
C GLU A 156 -9.99 36.68 -1.83
N VAL A 157 -10.09 36.99 -3.13
CA VAL A 157 -9.62 36.13 -4.23
C VAL A 157 -8.13 35.79 -4.08
N GLY A 158 -7.82 34.50 -3.95
CA GLY A 158 -6.45 33.97 -3.93
C GLY A 158 -5.83 33.80 -2.54
N THR A 159 -6.60 33.97 -1.46
CA THR A 159 -6.07 33.85 -0.09
C THR A 159 -6.37 32.50 0.58
N LEU A 160 -7.23 31.67 -0.01
CA LEU A 160 -7.51 30.31 0.44
C LEU A 160 -6.35 29.37 0.16
N ASP A 161 -5.76 28.83 1.24
CA ASP A 161 -4.76 27.77 1.16
C ASP A 161 -5.38 26.36 1.12
N ASP A 162 -4.53 25.35 0.98
CA ASP A 162 -4.95 23.96 0.84
C ASP A 162 -5.68 23.42 2.08
N SER A 163 -5.34 23.91 3.28
CA SER A 163 -6.05 23.52 4.50
C SER A 163 -7.46 24.09 4.51
N ASP A 164 -7.62 25.36 4.11
CA ASP A 164 -8.93 26.01 4.04
C ASP A 164 -9.82 25.32 3.00
N ARG A 165 -9.26 24.95 1.84
CA ARG A 165 -9.98 24.18 0.81
C ARG A 165 -10.43 22.82 1.32
N THR A 166 -9.53 22.11 2.02
CA THR A 166 -9.84 20.81 2.61
C THR A 166 -11.00 20.92 3.59
N PHE A 167 -10.99 21.96 4.43
CA PHE A 167 -12.08 22.22 5.37
C PHE A 167 -13.39 22.60 4.65
N MET A 168 -13.36 23.41 3.61
CA MET A 168 -14.55 23.72 2.81
C MET A 168 -15.13 22.48 2.11
N SER A 169 -14.27 21.57 1.63
CA SER A 169 -14.71 20.28 1.09
C SER A 169 -15.38 19.42 2.16
N LEU A 170 -14.87 19.45 3.39
CA LEU A 170 -15.47 18.76 4.53
C LEU A 170 -16.86 19.32 4.88
N LEU A 171 -17.00 20.64 4.94
CA LEU A 171 -18.29 21.30 5.13
C LEU A 171 -19.29 20.91 4.04
N THR A 172 -18.85 20.94 2.77
CA THR A 172 -19.66 20.51 1.62
C THR A 172 -20.13 19.06 1.77
N LEU A 173 -19.26 18.16 2.25
CA LEU A 173 -19.59 16.76 2.47
C LEU A 173 -20.63 16.58 3.58
N SER A 174 -20.50 17.36 4.66
CA SER A 174 -21.46 17.35 5.76
C SER A 174 -22.81 18.00 5.45
N GLY A 175 -22.90 18.78 4.35
CA GLY A 175 -24.08 19.57 4.03
C GLY A 175 -24.25 20.84 4.87
N VAL A 176 -23.23 21.25 5.63
CA VAL A 176 -23.23 22.47 6.46
C VAL A 176 -22.53 23.60 5.69
N SER A 177 -23.12 24.80 5.67
CA SER A 177 -22.51 25.98 5.05
C SER A 177 -21.72 26.81 6.06
N LEU A 178 -20.87 27.72 5.57
CA LEU A 178 -20.10 28.61 6.46
C LEU A 178 -21.04 29.63 7.13
N GLU A 179 -22.12 29.98 6.44
CA GLU A 179 -23.16 30.89 6.87
C GLU A 179 -23.94 30.31 8.06
N ASP A 180 -24.29 29.02 8.03
CA ASP A 180 -24.99 28.32 9.12
C ASP A 180 -24.20 28.39 10.44
N LEU A 181 -22.86 28.33 10.35
CA LEU A 181 -21.97 28.43 11.50
C LEU A 181 -21.85 29.86 12.05
N GLU A 182 -22.10 30.87 11.23
CA GLU A 182 -22.01 32.30 11.59
C GLU A 182 -23.28 32.76 12.31
N GLU A 183 -24.45 32.33 11.85
CA GLU A 183 -25.75 32.77 12.37
C GLU A 183 -25.82 32.67 13.91
N ASP A 184 -26.55 33.60 14.54
CA ASP A 184 -26.92 33.54 15.96
C ASP A 184 -27.98 32.45 16.21
N LEU A 185 -27.81 31.29 15.59
CA LEU A 185 -28.55 30.09 15.94
C LEU A 185 -28.26 29.74 17.41
N SER A 186 -29.23 29.09 18.07
CA SER A 186 -29.01 28.57 19.41
C SER A 186 -27.79 27.64 19.37
N TYR A 187 -26.96 27.68 20.40
CA TYR A 187 -25.82 26.75 20.54
C TYR A 187 -26.24 25.29 20.30
N GLU A 188 -27.47 24.93 20.71
CA GLU A 188 -28.05 23.62 20.51
C GLU A 188 -28.30 23.28 19.03
N ASP A 189 -28.76 24.23 18.22
CA ASP A 189 -29.08 24.00 16.81
C ASP A 189 -27.79 23.72 16.00
N ILE A 190 -26.76 24.56 16.20
CA ILE A 190 -25.45 24.37 15.57
C ILE A 190 -24.82 23.06 16.02
N LYS A 191 -24.94 22.72 17.30
CA LYS A 191 -24.40 21.48 17.83
C LYS A 191 -25.05 20.25 17.18
N VAL A 192 -26.37 20.26 16.99
CA VAL A 192 -27.09 19.17 16.31
C VAL A 192 -26.61 19.02 14.86
N GLU A 193 -26.40 20.13 14.14
CA GLU A 193 -25.86 20.09 12.78
C GLU A 193 -24.44 19.53 12.72
N LEU A 194 -23.55 19.97 13.64
CA LEU A 194 -22.18 19.47 13.75
C LEU A 194 -22.11 17.99 14.14
N GLU A 195 -23.00 17.52 15.01
CA GLU A 195 -23.11 16.09 15.36
C GLU A 195 -23.58 15.27 14.14
N SER A 196 -24.58 15.76 13.40
CA SER A 196 -25.05 15.10 12.17
C SER A 196 -23.94 15.05 11.11
N ALA A 197 -23.21 16.14 10.93
CA ALA A 197 -22.05 16.25 10.04
C ALA A 197 -20.96 15.23 10.40
N SER A 198 -20.62 15.15 11.69
CA SER A 198 -19.62 14.25 12.25
C SER A 198 -19.93 12.79 11.92
N ILE A 199 -21.20 12.39 12.06
CA ILE A 199 -21.67 11.03 11.78
C ILE A 199 -21.52 10.71 10.29
N THR A 200 -22.06 11.56 9.41
CA THR A 200 -22.00 11.35 7.95
C THR A 200 -20.55 11.19 7.46
N ILE A 201 -19.66 12.08 7.90
CA ILE A 201 -18.25 12.04 7.51
C ILE A 201 -17.55 10.81 8.05
N THR A 202 -17.82 10.44 9.30
CA THR A 202 -17.30 9.21 9.92
C THR A 202 -17.70 8.01 9.07
N ASP A 203 -18.98 7.88 8.73
CA ASP A 203 -19.49 6.75 7.94
C ASP A 203 -18.84 6.67 6.56
N GLU A 204 -18.72 7.80 5.84
CA GLU A 204 -18.08 7.84 4.52
C GLU A 204 -16.59 7.51 4.56
N ILE A 205 -15.84 8.06 5.53
CA ILE A 205 -14.40 7.76 5.66
C ILE A 205 -14.19 6.26 5.97
N PHE A 206 -15.01 5.68 6.84
CA PHE A 206 -14.86 4.28 7.23
C PHE A 206 -15.39 3.29 6.20
N GLU A 207 -16.16 3.72 5.20
CA GLU A 207 -16.42 2.87 4.02
C GLU A 207 -15.09 2.35 3.44
N TYR A 208 -14.10 3.24 3.30
CA TYR A 208 -12.80 2.96 2.71
C TYR A 208 -11.72 2.59 3.73
N TRP A 209 -11.74 3.15 4.93
CA TRP A 209 -10.71 2.90 5.95
C TRP A 209 -11.05 1.70 6.84
N GLN A 210 -10.78 0.48 6.36
CA GLN A 210 -11.18 -0.75 7.06
C GLN A 210 -10.25 -1.15 8.24
N GLN A 211 -9.05 -0.57 8.33
CA GLN A 211 -8.01 -0.98 9.30
C GLN A 211 -8.32 -0.55 10.74
N ASN A 212 -9.03 0.57 10.94
CA ASN A 212 -9.44 1.02 12.27
C ASN A 212 -10.79 1.76 12.21
N ARG A 213 -11.87 1.02 12.44
CA ARG A 213 -13.26 1.55 12.43
C ARG A 213 -13.72 2.11 13.78
N GLN A 214 -12.83 2.22 14.77
CA GLN A 214 -13.15 2.79 16.08
C GLN A 214 -12.97 4.31 16.12
N LEU A 215 -12.28 4.85 15.11
CA LEU A 215 -12.04 6.28 14.98
C LEU A 215 -13.35 7.02 14.69
N LYS A 216 -13.48 8.24 15.21
CA LYS A 216 -14.62 9.13 14.93
C LYS A 216 -14.11 10.54 14.67
N VAL A 217 -14.73 11.21 13.71
CA VAL A 217 -14.51 12.65 13.52
C VAL A 217 -15.49 13.40 14.42
N GLU A 218 -14.97 14.35 15.19
CA GLU A 218 -15.77 15.20 16.07
C GLU A 218 -15.56 16.68 15.70
N PHE A 219 -16.68 17.39 15.55
CA PHE A 219 -16.71 18.84 15.41
C PHE A 219 -17.24 19.51 16.68
N ASP A 220 -16.54 20.51 17.19
CA ASP A 220 -16.95 21.28 18.37
C ASP A 220 -16.76 22.78 18.14
N LEU A 221 -17.66 23.60 18.69
CA LEU A 221 -17.63 25.05 18.55
C LEU A 221 -17.34 25.71 19.89
N SER A 222 -16.28 26.52 19.93
CA SER A 222 -15.96 27.36 21.09
C SER A 222 -15.94 28.84 20.70
N GLN A 223 -16.04 29.73 21.68
CA GLN A 223 -15.62 31.10 21.46
C GLN A 223 -14.09 31.20 21.49
N ALA A 224 -13.55 32.24 20.85
CA ALA A 224 -12.15 32.57 20.95
C ALA A 224 -11.75 32.87 22.40
N ASP A 225 -10.67 32.25 22.84
CA ASP A 225 -10.07 32.55 24.14
C ASP A 225 -9.60 34.02 24.17
N SER A 226 -9.70 34.66 25.33
CA SER A 226 -9.26 36.05 25.54
C SER A 226 -7.77 36.31 25.26
N ASN A 227 -6.99 35.25 25.00
CA ASN A 227 -5.55 35.25 24.74
C ASN A 227 -5.19 34.84 23.30
N ASN A 228 -6.19 34.56 22.44
CA ASN A 228 -6.00 34.18 21.04
C ASN A 228 -6.29 35.40 20.13
N PRO A 229 -5.40 35.77 19.18
CA PRO A 229 -5.63 36.92 18.29
C PRO A 229 -6.81 36.74 17.31
N ALA A 230 -7.32 35.52 17.15
CA ALA A 230 -8.48 35.26 16.30
C ALA A 230 -9.78 35.67 17.02
N GLU A 231 -10.53 36.62 16.46
CA GLU A 231 -11.83 37.04 17.02
C GLU A 231 -12.98 36.15 16.50
N GLY A 232 -13.89 35.75 17.39
CA GLY A 232 -15.16 35.11 17.03
C GLY A 232 -15.28 33.63 17.41
N LYS A 233 -16.13 32.90 16.67
CA LYS A 233 -16.37 31.46 16.85
C LYS A 233 -15.18 30.66 16.28
N ILE A 234 -14.67 29.72 17.07
CA ILE A 234 -13.62 28.77 16.69
C ILE A 234 -14.24 27.38 16.58
N LEU A 235 -14.14 26.79 15.40
CA LEU A 235 -14.46 25.38 15.21
C LEU A 235 -13.21 24.53 15.47
N HIS A 236 -13.38 23.49 16.27
CA HIS A 236 -12.39 22.47 16.54
C HIS A 236 -12.78 21.21 15.77
N VAL A 237 -11.81 20.64 15.06
CA VAL A 237 -11.95 19.33 14.43
C VAL A 237 -11.00 18.37 15.10
N ARG A 238 -11.52 17.24 15.58
CA ARG A 238 -10.75 16.21 16.28
C ARG A 238 -11.04 14.83 15.74
N ILE A 239 -10.07 13.94 15.92
CA ILE A 239 -10.26 12.51 15.72
C ILE A 239 -10.22 11.87 17.10
N GLU A 240 -11.33 11.24 17.49
CA GLU A 240 -11.45 10.44 18.70
C GLU A 240 -11.16 8.97 18.38
N ASN A 241 -10.52 8.26 19.31
CA ASN A 241 -10.25 6.82 19.23
C ASN A 241 -11.13 6.02 20.18
#